data_AF-A0A9P8QCL8-F1
#
_entry.id   AF-A0A9P8QCL8-F1
#
_cell.length_a   1.000
_cell.length_b   1.000
_cell.length_c   1.000
_cell.angle_alpha   90.00
_cell.angle_beta   90.00
_cell.angle_gamma   90.00
#
_symmetry.space_group_name_H-M   'P 1'
#
loop_
_entity.id
_entity.type
_entity.pdbx_description
1 polymer ?
#
loop_
_entity_poly.entity_id
_entity_poly.type
_entity_poly.pdbx_seq_one_letter_code
_entity_poly.pdbx_strand_id
1 'polypeptide(L)'
;MNTKLLQQGFMLTVRSLWPLLRRRQIFPDGEMSASLSTLLLNKLGILRSTSVSHFNTHIKLSNLKKQEADRRLNLVKKKRKRLDVIMNEILISKHQIKKDKAQMVKIVKEIGKRKAITERFVNAVNVIMEHVDNCDETSSEEEEDVSESEENDENDENDENEDA
;
A
#
# COMPACT_ATOMS: atom_id res chain seq x y z
N MET A 1 -47.54 29.44 15.95
CA MET A 1 -46.21 29.99 15.59
C MET A 1 -46.07 31.37 16.22
N ASN A 2 -45.02 31.61 17.01
CA ASN A 2 -44.79 32.86 17.75
C ASN A 2 -44.35 33.99 16.81
N THR A 3 -45.32 34.72 16.24
CA THR A 3 -45.10 35.94 15.45
C THR A 3 -44.25 36.97 16.19
N LYS A 4 -44.34 37.00 17.53
CA LYS A 4 -43.52 37.84 18.41
C LYS A 4 -42.02 37.61 18.26
N LEU A 5 -41.57 36.36 18.13
CA LEU A 5 -40.14 36.04 18.01
C LEU A 5 -39.58 36.46 16.65
N LEU A 6 -40.37 36.30 15.60
CA LEU A 6 -40.01 36.70 14.24
C LEU A 6 -39.95 38.23 14.11
N GLN A 7 -40.90 38.91 14.76
CA GLN A 7 -40.96 40.36 14.83
C GLN A 7 -39.77 40.93 15.61
N GLN A 8 -39.37 40.29 16.71
CA GLN A 8 -38.15 40.65 17.46
C GLN A 8 -36.87 40.44 16.64
N GLY A 9 -36.74 39.30 15.94
CA GLY A 9 -35.58 39.02 15.08
C GLY A 9 -35.45 40.00 13.91
N PHE A 10 -36.56 40.36 13.28
CA PHE A 10 -36.57 41.37 12.22
C PHE A 10 -36.28 42.79 12.74
N MET A 11 -36.84 43.16 13.89
CA MET A 11 -36.53 44.45 14.51
C MET A 11 -35.05 44.57 14.86
N LEU A 12 -34.39 43.48 15.26
CA LEU A 12 -32.94 43.45 15.51
C LEU A 12 -32.12 43.64 14.22
N THR A 13 -32.50 42.99 13.11
CA THR A 13 -31.78 43.15 11.84
C THR A 13 -32.01 44.52 11.19
N VAL A 14 -33.20 45.08 11.28
CA VAL A 14 -33.44 46.44 10.77
C VAL A 14 -32.79 47.49 11.67
N ARG A 15 -32.75 47.28 12.99
CA ARG A 15 -32.03 48.18 13.91
C ARG A 15 -30.52 48.17 13.66
N SER A 16 -29.92 47.03 13.28
CA SER A 16 -28.50 46.98 12.91
C SER A 16 -28.21 47.59 11.53
N LEU A 17 -29.18 47.55 10.61
CA LEU A 17 -29.12 48.21 9.29
C LEU A 17 -29.51 49.69 9.31
N TRP A 18 -30.10 50.17 10.41
CA TRP A 18 -30.57 51.55 10.57
C TRP A 18 -29.50 52.62 10.32
N PRO A 19 -28.24 52.47 10.80
CA PRO A 19 -27.19 53.45 10.51
C PRO A 19 -26.85 53.54 9.00
N LEU A 20 -26.95 52.43 8.27
CA LEU A 20 -26.73 52.38 6.82
C LEU A 20 -27.89 53.03 6.04
N LEU A 21 -29.12 52.84 6.51
CA LEU A 21 -30.31 53.47 5.93
C LEU A 21 -30.35 54.98 6.17
N ARG A 22 -29.89 55.44 7.35
CA ARG A 22 -29.73 56.87 7.67
C ARG A 22 -28.69 57.53 6.77
N ARG A 23 -27.57 56.86 6.48
CA ARG A 23 -26.53 57.37 5.55
C ARG A 23 -27.02 57.56 4.12
N ARG A 24 -28.05 56.82 3.69
CA ARG A 24 -28.67 56.97 2.37
C ARG A 24 -29.79 58.03 2.32
N GLN A 25 -29.98 58.82 3.39
CA GLN A 25 -31.01 59.88 3.51
C GLN A 25 -32.46 59.42 3.27
N ILE A 26 -32.75 58.11 3.37
CA ILE A 26 -34.10 57.59 3.11
C ILE A 26 -35.09 58.00 4.22
N PHE A 27 -34.59 58.25 5.44
CA PHE A 27 -35.35 58.78 6.57
C PHE A 27 -34.46 59.75 7.37
N PRO A 28 -34.54 61.06 7.12
CA PRO A 28 -33.57 62.01 7.65
C PRO A 28 -33.69 62.19 9.16
N ASP A 29 -34.89 62.22 9.74
CA ASP A 29 -35.06 62.41 11.18
C ASP A 29 -36.32 61.71 11.70
N GLY A 30 -36.14 60.78 12.64
CA GLY A 30 -37.23 60.09 13.33
C GLY A 30 -36.79 58.72 13.88
N GLU A 31 -37.17 58.40 15.11
CA GLU A 31 -37.06 57.02 15.62
C GLU A 31 -37.96 56.10 14.78
N MET A 32 -37.48 54.88 14.50
CA MET A 32 -38.26 53.92 13.74
C MET A 32 -39.46 53.46 14.58
N SER A 33 -40.62 54.10 14.38
CA SER A 33 -41.85 53.75 15.08
C SER A 33 -42.31 52.34 14.69
N ALA A 34 -43.05 51.67 15.58
CA ALA A 34 -43.63 50.36 15.30
C ALA A 34 -44.56 50.37 14.07
N SER A 35 -45.14 51.52 13.72
CA SER A 35 -45.96 51.69 12.51
C SER A 35 -45.11 51.81 11.23
N LEU A 36 -43.94 52.44 11.30
CA LEU A 36 -43.00 52.54 10.17
C LEU A 36 -42.30 51.20 9.88
N SER A 37 -41.93 50.46 10.92
CA SER A 37 -41.31 49.14 10.76
C SER A 37 -42.29 48.12 10.16
N THR A 38 -43.56 48.15 10.59
CA THR A 38 -44.63 47.33 10.01
C THR A 38 -44.98 47.76 8.58
N LEU A 39 -44.98 49.06 8.27
CA LEU A 39 -45.17 49.55 6.90
C LEU A 39 -44.02 49.13 5.96
N LEU A 40 -42.77 49.19 6.42
CA LEU A 40 -41.60 48.72 5.67
C LEU A 40 -41.64 47.21 5.46
N LEU A 41 -41.97 46.43 6.50
CA LEU A 41 -42.22 44.99 6.39
C LEU A 41 -43.30 44.66 5.36
N ASN A 42 -44.34 45.48 5.26
CA ASN A 42 -45.45 45.26 4.33
C ASN A 42 -45.07 45.67 2.90
N LYS A 43 -44.41 46.83 2.72
CA LYS A 43 -43.90 47.31 1.43
C LYS A 43 -42.80 46.43 0.84
N LEU A 44 -41.93 45.88 1.68
CA LEU A 44 -40.89 44.93 1.28
C LEU A 44 -41.44 43.51 1.07
N GLY A 45 -42.76 43.30 1.23
CA GLY A 45 -43.41 42.01 1.05
C GLY A 45 -43.06 40.95 2.11
N ILE A 46 -42.38 41.34 3.18
CA ILE A 46 -41.90 40.44 4.24
C ILE A 46 -43.08 39.96 5.11
N LEU A 47 -44.11 40.79 5.30
CA LEU A 47 -45.35 40.41 6.00
C LEU A 47 -46.28 39.49 5.18
N ARG A 48 -46.03 39.28 3.88
CA ARG A 48 -46.76 38.25 3.13
C ARG A 48 -46.28 36.88 3.62
N SER A 49 -47.23 36.05 4.06
CA SER A 49 -47.02 34.69 4.59
C SER A 49 -46.14 33.78 3.71
N THR A 50 -45.97 34.12 2.44
CA THR A 50 -45.10 33.46 1.47
C THR A 50 -43.60 33.70 1.71
N SER A 51 -43.19 34.85 2.27
CA SER A 51 -41.77 35.23 2.43
C SER A 51 -41.08 34.46 3.56
N VAL A 52 -41.77 34.24 4.68
CA VAL A 52 -41.25 33.50 5.84
C VAL A 52 -41.16 32.01 5.54
N SER A 53 -42.13 31.49 4.79
CA SER A 53 -42.09 30.11 4.30
C SER A 53 -40.88 29.89 3.37
N HIS A 54 -40.67 30.80 2.41
CA HIS A 54 -39.49 30.78 1.54
C HIS A 54 -38.17 30.92 2.29
N PHE A 55 -38.10 31.82 3.27
CA PHE A 55 -36.88 31.99 4.08
C PHE A 55 -36.56 30.71 4.88
N ASN A 56 -37.57 30.07 5.47
CA ASN A 56 -37.41 28.81 6.18
C ASN A 56 -37.02 27.66 5.24
N THR A 57 -37.52 27.61 4.00
CA THR A 57 -37.09 26.59 3.04
C THR A 57 -35.65 26.83 2.60
N HIS A 58 -35.20 28.08 2.43
CA HIS A 58 -33.79 28.38 2.14
C HIS A 58 -32.85 27.95 3.27
N ILE A 59 -33.21 28.19 4.53
CA ILE A 59 -32.42 27.72 5.69
C ILE A 59 -32.39 26.18 5.75
N LYS A 60 -33.53 25.52 5.53
CA LYS A 60 -33.57 24.04 5.50
C LYS A 60 -32.71 23.49 4.37
N LEU A 61 -32.79 24.07 3.17
CA LEU A 61 -31.99 23.66 2.01
C LEU A 61 -30.49 23.88 2.23
N SER A 62 -30.09 25.00 2.84
CA SER A 62 -28.66 25.25 3.13
C SER A 62 -28.12 24.27 4.18
N ASN A 63 -28.91 23.95 5.21
CA ASN A 63 -28.54 22.96 6.23
C ASN A 63 -28.44 21.55 5.64
N LEU A 64 -29.37 21.17 4.75
CA LEU A 64 -29.32 19.89 4.04
C LEU A 64 -28.07 19.78 3.13
N LYS A 65 -27.76 20.85 2.38
CA LYS A 65 -26.54 20.91 1.55
C LYS A 65 -25.27 20.81 2.40
N LYS A 66 -25.23 21.48 3.55
CA LYS A 66 -24.11 21.37 4.50
C LYS A 66 -23.95 19.95 5.03
N GLN A 67 -25.05 19.32 5.45
CA GLN A 67 -25.03 17.94 5.93
C GLN A 67 -24.56 16.94 4.85
N GLU A 68 -24.96 17.16 3.59
CA GLU A 68 -24.50 16.36 2.47
C GLU A 68 -23.00 16.53 2.21
N ALA A 69 -22.49 17.78 2.25
CA ALA A 69 -21.07 18.06 2.12
C ALA A 69 -20.26 17.40 3.25
N ASP A 70 -20.74 17.45 4.49
CA ASP A 70 -20.10 16.80 5.65
C ASP A 70 -20.05 15.27 5.51
N ARG A 71 -21.14 14.65 5.00
CA ARG A 71 -21.16 13.21 4.68
C ARG A 71 -20.13 12.84 3.62
N ARG A 72 -20.06 13.62 2.54
CA ARG A 72 -19.07 13.41 1.45
C ARG A 72 -17.64 13.58 1.97
N LEU A 73 -17.38 14.58 2.79
CA LEU A 73 -16.07 14.81 3.41
C LEU A 73 -15.66 13.64 4.31
N ASN A 74 -16.58 13.11 5.11
CA ASN A 74 -16.30 11.95 5.97
C ASN A 74 -15.99 10.67 5.17
N LEU A 75 -16.69 10.46 4.05
CA LEU A 75 -16.37 9.37 3.12
C LEU A 75 -14.96 9.51 2.54
N VAL A 76 -14.58 10.71 2.10
CA VAL A 76 -13.24 10.99 1.58
C VAL A 76 -12.17 10.77 2.66
N LYS A 77 -12.39 11.26 3.89
CA LYS A 77 -11.48 11.04 5.02
C LYS A 77 -11.30 9.55 5.33
N LYS A 78 -12.36 8.74 5.30
CA LYS A 78 -12.29 7.29 5.48
C LYS A 78 -11.49 6.61 4.37
N LYS A 79 -11.71 7.01 3.11
CA LYS A 79 -10.94 6.49 1.97
C LYS A 79 -9.46 6.84 2.09
N ARG A 80 -9.14 8.08 2.49
CA ARG A 80 -7.75 8.53 2.69
C ARG A 80 -7.03 7.70 3.75
N LYS A 81 -7.64 7.48 4.91
CA LYS A 81 -7.06 6.62 5.96
C LYS A 81 -6.75 5.20 5.46
N ARG A 82 -7.64 4.60 4.66
CA ARG A 82 -7.39 3.27 4.06
C ARG A 82 -6.22 3.30 3.08
N LEU A 83 -6.12 4.36 2.29
CA LEU A 83 -5.03 4.55 1.33
C LEU A 83 -3.69 4.73 2.03
N ASP A 84 -3.66 5.45 3.15
CA ASP A 84 -2.46 5.61 3.98
C ASP A 84 -1.96 4.26 4.55
N VAL A 85 -2.88 3.38 4.97
CA VAL A 85 -2.54 2.00 5.41
C VAL A 85 -1.94 1.21 4.26
N ILE A 86 -2.59 1.20 3.08
CA ILE A 86 -2.08 0.50 1.89
C ILE A 86 -0.70 1.03 1.50
N MET A 87 -0.49 2.35 1.56
CA MET A 87 0.79 2.96 1.22
C MET A 87 1.91 2.52 2.17
N ASN A 88 1.63 2.40 3.47
CA ASN A 88 2.57 1.86 4.44
C ASN A 88 2.89 0.39 4.18
N GLU A 89 1.89 -0.43 3.86
CA GLU A 89 2.11 -1.84 3.49
C GLU A 89 3.01 -1.95 2.26
N ILE A 90 2.76 -1.15 1.21
CA ILE A 90 3.60 -1.09 0.01
C ILE A 90 5.05 -0.71 0.36
N LEU A 91 5.26 0.25 1.27
CA LEU A 91 6.61 0.65 1.70
C LEU A 91 7.34 -0.49 2.42
N ILE A 92 6.63 -1.22 3.28
CA ILE A 92 7.16 -2.40 3.98
C ILE A 92 7.52 -3.48 2.97
N SER A 93 6.61 -3.84 2.05
CA SER A 93 6.86 -4.82 1.00
C SER A 93 8.05 -4.43 0.11
N LYS A 94 8.16 -3.15 -0.26
CA LYS A 94 9.30 -2.64 -1.03
C LYS A 94 10.62 -2.81 -0.28
N HIS A 95 10.63 -2.60 1.04
CA HIS A 95 11.83 -2.81 1.84
C HIS A 95 12.19 -4.29 1.96
N GLN A 96 11.19 -5.16 2.09
CA GLN A 96 11.40 -6.61 2.13
C GLN A 96 11.97 -7.14 0.80
N ILE A 97 11.39 -6.73 -0.35
CA ILE A 97 11.91 -7.09 -1.67
C ILE A 97 13.38 -6.68 -1.84
N LYS A 98 13.79 -5.52 -1.30
CA LYS A 98 15.21 -5.10 -1.34
C LYS A 98 16.10 -6.04 -0.51
N LYS A 99 15.65 -6.49 0.66
CA LYS A 99 16.37 -7.47 1.48
C LYS A 99 16.49 -8.81 0.76
N ASP A 100 15.38 -9.30 0.22
CA ASP A 100 15.32 -10.58 -0.48
C ASP A 100 16.21 -10.55 -1.74
N LYS A 101 16.21 -9.44 -2.49
CA LYS A 101 17.14 -9.24 -3.61
C LYS A 101 18.60 -9.30 -3.18
N ALA A 102 18.95 -8.68 -2.06
CA ALA A 102 20.32 -8.72 -1.54
C ALA A 102 20.73 -10.15 -1.12
N GLN A 103 19.79 -10.92 -0.55
CA GLN A 103 20.02 -12.33 -0.22
C GLN A 103 20.16 -13.20 -1.47
N MET A 104 19.30 -13.04 -2.48
CA MET A 104 19.41 -13.75 -3.75
C MET A 104 20.76 -13.52 -4.41
N VAL A 105 21.28 -12.27 -4.41
CA VAL A 105 22.61 -11.98 -4.96
C VAL A 105 23.71 -12.76 -4.23
N LYS A 106 23.61 -12.95 -2.91
CA LYS A 106 24.56 -13.78 -2.15
C LYS A 106 24.47 -15.25 -2.57
N ILE A 107 23.26 -15.78 -2.66
CA ILE A 107 23.01 -17.17 -3.08
C ILE A 107 23.55 -17.40 -4.50
N VAL A 108 23.28 -16.51 -5.45
CA VAL A 108 23.79 -16.61 -6.83
C VAL A 108 25.32 -16.62 -6.85
N LYS A 109 25.97 -15.79 -6.03
CA LYS A 109 27.45 -15.81 -5.92
C LYS A 109 27.96 -17.14 -5.37
N GLU A 110 27.30 -17.73 -4.39
CA GLU A 110 27.67 -19.04 -3.85
C GLU A 110 27.46 -20.16 -4.85
N ILE A 111 26.36 -20.15 -5.59
CA ILE A 111 26.10 -21.09 -6.69
C ILE A 111 27.20 -20.98 -7.76
N GLY A 112 27.58 -19.76 -8.14
CA GLY A 112 28.67 -19.53 -9.09
C GLY A 112 30.01 -20.12 -8.64
N LYS A 113 30.35 -19.98 -7.34
CA LYS A 113 31.54 -20.61 -6.76
C LYS A 113 31.48 -22.13 -6.82
N ARG A 114 30.32 -22.72 -6.48
CA ARG A 114 30.12 -24.18 -6.55
C ARG A 114 30.25 -24.68 -7.98
N LYS A 115 29.65 -23.98 -8.96
CA LYS A 115 29.77 -24.34 -10.38
C LYS A 115 31.22 -24.36 -10.86
N ALA A 116 32.02 -23.35 -10.49
CA ALA A 116 33.43 -23.31 -10.84
C ALA A 116 34.24 -24.46 -10.23
N ILE A 117 33.90 -24.90 -9.02
CA ILE A 117 34.53 -26.08 -8.39
C ILE A 117 34.13 -27.35 -9.16
N THR A 118 32.86 -27.52 -9.49
CA THR A 118 32.37 -28.67 -10.26
C THR A 118 33.04 -28.75 -11.64
N GLU A 119 33.17 -27.63 -12.36
CA GLU A 119 33.86 -27.58 -13.66
C GLU A 119 35.33 -28.02 -13.55
N ARG A 120 36.04 -27.58 -12.50
CA ARG A 120 37.43 -28.01 -12.24
C ARG A 120 37.52 -29.49 -11.93
N PHE A 121 36.59 -30.01 -11.14
CA PHE A 121 36.54 -31.43 -10.80
C PHE A 121 36.30 -32.30 -12.03
N VAL A 122 35.32 -31.95 -12.87
CA VAL A 122 35.05 -32.65 -14.13
C VAL A 122 36.27 -32.63 -15.05
N ASN A 123 36.94 -31.48 -15.18
CA ASN A 123 38.15 -31.39 -15.99
C ASN A 123 39.28 -32.28 -15.45
N ALA A 124 39.46 -32.33 -14.14
CA ALA A 124 40.47 -33.21 -13.52
C ALA A 124 40.15 -34.70 -13.77
N VAL A 125 38.88 -35.10 -13.67
CA VAL A 125 38.46 -36.47 -14.01
C VAL A 125 38.75 -36.80 -15.47
N ASN A 126 38.46 -35.89 -16.40
CA ASN A 126 38.76 -36.11 -17.82
C ASN A 126 40.26 -36.29 -18.08
N VAL A 127 41.12 -35.48 -17.45
CA VAL A 127 42.58 -35.60 -17.58
C VAL A 127 43.08 -36.95 -17.02
N ILE A 128 42.49 -37.43 -15.92
CA ILE A 128 42.82 -38.74 -15.35
C ILE A 128 42.36 -39.85 -16.29
N MET A 129 41.14 -39.79 -16.81
CA MET A 129 40.64 -40.79 -17.77
C MET A 129 41.52 -40.84 -19.02
N GLU A 130 41.90 -39.68 -19.59
CA GLU A 130 42.81 -39.62 -20.73
C GLU A 130 44.19 -40.23 -20.40
N HIS A 131 44.70 -40.08 -19.17
CA HIS A 131 45.93 -40.76 -18.76
C HIS A 131 45.75 -42.27 -18.60
N VAL A 132 44.62 -42.73 -18.07
CA VAL A 132 44.32 -44.17 -17.94
C VAL A 132 44.22 -44.81 -19.32
N ASP A 133 43.47 -44.19 -20.23
CA ASP A 133 43.31 -44.65 -21.61
C ASP A 133 44.68 -44.71 -22.34
N ASN A 134 45.55 -43.72 -22.15
CA ASN A 134 46.90 -43.71 -22.73
C ASN A 134 47.86 -44.75 -22.09
N CYS A 135 47.74 -45.01 -20.78
CA CYS A 135 48.53 -46.03 -20.10
C CYS A 135 48.20 -47.44 -20.61
N ASP A 136 46.91 -47.72 -20.86
CA ASP A 136 46.46 -48.99 -21.42
C ASP A 136 46.98 -49.20 -22.85
N GLU A 137 47.11 -48.14 -23.67
CA GLU A 137 47.72 -48.23 -25.00
C GLU A 137 49.25 -48.48 -24.94
N THR A 138 49.97 -47.84 -24.03
CA THR A 138 51.44 -48.01 -23.89
C THR A 138 51.89 -49.30 -23.20
N SER A 139 50.97 -50.06 -22.58
CA SER A 139 51.26 -51.33 -21.91
C SER A 139 51.19 -52.55 -22.85
N SER A 140 50.88 -52.36 -24.14
CA SER A 140 50.58 -53.44 -25.08
C SER A 140 51.76 -53.87 -25.99
N GLU A 141 52.97 -53.35 -25.79
CA GLU A 141 54.15 -53.68 -26.62
C GLU A 141 55.24 -54.54 -25.93
N GLU A 142 54.96 -55.18 -24.78
CA GLU A 142 55.89 -56.18 -24.20
C GLU A 142 55.16 -57.45 -23.74
N GLU A 143 54.74 -58.28 -24.70
CA GLU A 143 54.58 -59.73 -24.46
C GLU A 143 55.55 -60.50 -25.37
N GLU A 144 56.81 -60.63 -24.92
CA GLU A 144 57.64 -61.77 -25.30
C GLU A 144 57.55 -62.85 -24.20
N ASP A 145 56.67 -63.81 -24.48
CA ASP A 145 56.87 -65.26 -24.37
C ASP A 145 57.95 -65.72 -23.36
N VAL A 146 57.52 -66.11 -22.14
CA VAL A 146 58.29 -67.02 -21.30
C VAL A 146 57.42 -68.22 -20.95
N SER A 147 57.79 -69.30 -21.61
CA SER A 147 57.19 -70.62 -21.62
C SER A 147 57.23 -71.30 -20.24
N GLU A 148 56.07 -71.80 -19.83
CA GLU A 148 55.78 -73.10 -19.22
C GLU A 148 56.92 -73.89 -18.53
N SER A 149 56.73 -74.17 -17.24
CA SER A 149 57.14 -75.44 -16.64
C SER A 149 56.20 -75.83 -15.50
N GLU A 150 55.46 -76.92 -15.75
CA GLU A 150 54.69 -77.72 -14.79
C GLU A 150 55.59 -78.21 -13.64
N GLU A 151 55.04 -78.30 -12.43
CA GLU A 151 54.80 -79.56 -11.70
C GLU A 151 54.49 -79.28 -10.21
N ASN A 152 53.36 -79.85 -9.76
CA ASN A 152 53.08 -80.50 -8.47
C ASN A 152 53.68 -79.93 -7.17
N ASP A 153 52.84 -79.74 -6.15
CA ASP A 153 52.52 -80.87 -5.27
C ASP A 153 51.38 -80.54 -4.30
N GLU A 154 50.56 -81.57 -4.09
CA GLU A 154 49.51 -81.69 -3.10
C GLU A 154 50.04 -81.48 -1.68
N ASN A 155 49.20 -80.91 -0.81
CA ASN A 155 49.08 -81.17 0.63
C ASN A 155 48.53 -79.93 1.34
N ASP A 156 47.74 -80.02 2.39
CA ASP A 156 47.02 -81.10 3.04
C ASP A 156 46.06 -80.37 4.00
N GLU A 157 45.11 -81.12 4.51
CA GLU A 157 43.96 -80.76 5.32
C GLU A 157 44.21 -79.89 6.58
N ASN A 158 43.07 -79.52 7.17
CA ASN A 158 42.83 -79.15 8.57
C ASN A 158 43.01 -77.67 8.94
N ASP A 159 42.24 -77.09 9.86
CA ASP A 159 41.12 -77.58 10.66
C ASP A 159 40.36 -76.37 11.19
N GLU A 160 39.12 -76.64 11.57
CA GLU A 160 38.31 -76.02 12.63
C GLU A 160 38.91 -74.87 13.48
N ASN A 161 38.09 -73.80 13.65
CA ASN A 161 37.55 -73.31 14.94
C ASN A 161 37.21 -71.81 14.84
N GLU A 162 35.93 -71.46 14.92
CA GLU A 162 35.14 -71.15 16.12
C GLU A 162 35.23 -69.67 16.57
N ASP A 163 34.06 -69.18 16.93
CA ASP A 163 33.63 -67.84 17.30
C ASP A 163 34.46 -67.13 18.39
N ALA A 164 34.52 -65.78 18.29
CA ALA A 164 34.38 -64.84 19.41
C ALA A 164 34.03 -63.42 18.92
#